data_AF-A0A2K5Z4T2-F1
#
_entry.id   AF-A0A2K5Z4T2-F1
#
_cell.length_a   1.000
_cell.length_b   1.000
_cell.length_c   1.000
_cell.angle_alpha   90.00
_cell.angle_beta   90.00
_cell.angle_gamma   90.00
#
_symmetry.space_group_name_H-M   'P 1'
#
loop_
_entity.id
_entity.type
_entity.pdbx_description
1 polymer ?
#
loop_
_entity_poly.entity_id
_entity_poly.type
_entity_poly.pdbx_seq_one_letter_code
_entity_poly.pdbx_strand_id
1 'polypeptide(L)'
;MQITSLHSLNAFLLPIKTVGVQGDCRSYSYVCGISSKDEPDWESLIFLARLIPRMCHNVNRVVYTFGPPVKEPPTDVTPTFLTTGVLSTLRQADFEAHNILRESGYAGKISQMPVILTPLHFDRDPLQKQPSCQRSVVIRTFITSDFMTGIPATPGNEIPVEVVLKMVTEIKKIPGISRIMYDLTSKPPGTTEWE
;
A
#
# COMPACT_ATOMS: atom_id res chain seq x y z
N MET A 1 -23.45 -7.39 -7.50
CA MET A 1 -22.63 -6.61 -6.53
C MET A 1 -22.60 -5.16 -6.99
N GLN A 2 -22.99 -4.24 -6.12
CA GLN A 2 -23.16 -2.80 -6.40
C GLN A 2 -22.03 -1.95 -5.78
N ILE A 3 -20.81 -2.49 -5.66
CA ILE A 3 -19.69 -1.82 -4.97
C ILE A 3 -19.40 -0.44 -5.59
N THR A 4 -19.30 -0.39 -6.92
CA THR A 4 -18.96 0.82 -7.68
C THR A 4 -20.12 1.82 -7.81
N SER A 5 -21.36 1.42 -7.51
CA SER A 5 -22.49 2.34 -7.43
C SER A 5 -22.65 2.95 -6.04
N LEU A 6 -22.11 2.31 -5.00
CA LEU A 6 -22.14 2.80 -3.62
C LEU A 6 -20.97 3.73 -3.31
N HIS A 7 -19.80 3.49 -3.92
CA HIS A 7 -18.57 4.22 -3.64
C HIS A 7 -17.97 4.79 -4.92
N SER A 8 -17.56 6.06 -4.87
CA SER A 8 -16.80 6.66 -5.97
C SER A 8 -15.32 6.27 -5.86
N LEU A 9 -14.94 5.21 -6.56
CA LEU A 9 -13.58 4.65 -6.58
C LEU A 9 -12.81 5.00 -7.85
N ASN A 10 -11.51 5.26 -7.72
CA ASN A 10 -10.55 5.36 -8.82
C ASN A 10 -9.54 4.22 -8.69
N ALA A 11 -9.31 3.47 -9.77
CA ALA A 11 -8.27 2.45 -9.85
C ALA A 11 -7.30 2.81 -10.99
N PHE A 12 -5.99 2.69 -10.73
CA PHE A 12 -4.94 3.08 -11.67
C PHE A 12 -3.69 2.22 -11.47
N LEU A 13 -2.84 2.12 -12.50
CA LEU A 13 -1.53 1.49 -12.37
C LEU A 13 -0.51 2.49 -11.82
N LEU A 14 0.35 2.02 -10.93
CA LEU A 14 1.51 2.77 -10.45
C LEU A 14 2.73 2.39 -11.28
N PRO A 15 3.61 3.34 -11.65
CA PRO A 15 4.77 3.11 -12.52
C PRO A 15 5.94 2.45 -11.78
N ILE A 16 5.66 1.41 -10.98
CA ILE A 16 6.63 0.64 -10.20
C ILE A 16 6.36 -0.86 -10.36
N LYS A 17 7.39 -1.67 -10.12
CA LYS A 17 7.30 -3.14 -10.11
C LYS A 17 7.38 -3.67 -8.69
N THR A 18 6.75 -4.81 -8.46
CA THR A 18 6.84 -5.56 -7.20
C THR A 18 6.89 -7.05 -7.48
N VAL A 19 7.58 -7.80 -6.63
CA VAL A 19 7.59 -9.25 -6.70
C VAL A 19 6.22 -9.82 -6.32
N GLY A 20 5.81 -10.84 -7.06
CA GLY A 20 4.64 -11.67 -6.82
C GLY A 20 4.96 -13.13 -7.11
N VAL A 21 4.03 -14.01 -6.77
CA VAL A 21 4.09 -15.44 -7.08
C VAL A 21 2.79 -15.83 -7.80
N GLN A 22 2.93 -16.35 -9.02
CA GLN A 22 1.81 -16.83 -9.83
C GLN A 22 2.12 -18.26 -10.30
N GLY A 23 1.35 -19.22 -9.81
CA GLY A 23 1.71 -20.63 -9.94
C GLY A 23 3.05 -20.92 -9.25
N ASP A 24 3.97 -21.55 -9.96
CA ASP A 24 5.27 -21.97 -9.43
C ASP A 24 6.40 -20.95 -9.67
N CYS A 25 6.10 -19.81 -10.32
CA CYS A 25 7.10 -18.84 -10.73
C CYS A 25 6.98 -17.51 -9.98
N ARG A 26 8.13 -16.89 -9.69
CA ARG A 26 8.20 -15.49 -9.28
C ARG A 26 8.01 -14.58 -10.50
N SER A 27 7.33 -13.47 -10.31
CA SER A 27 7.13 -12.44 -11.34
C SER A 27 7.38 -11.05 -10.75
N TYR A 28 7.88 -10.11 -11.57
CA TYR A 28 8.00 -8.69 -11.23
C TYR A 28 7.08 -7.87 -12.13
N SER A 29 5.97 -7.40 -11.57
CA SER A 29 4.88 -6.79 -12.33
C SER A 29 4.25 -5.61 -11.60
N TYR A 30 3.23 -5.00 -12.20
CA TYR A 30 2.68 -3.73 -11.74
C TYR A 30 1.96 -3.80 -10.38
N VAL A 31 1.86 -2.63 -9.74
CA VAL A 31 0.99 -2.37 -8.60
C VAL A 31 -0.21 -1.57 -9.08
N CYS A 32 -1.42 -1.97 -8.68
CA CYS A 32 -2.63 -1.18 -8.88
C CYS A 32 -2.95 -0.38 -7.60
N GLY A 33 -3.07 0.93 -7.71
CA GLY A 33 -3.58 1.80 -6.64
C GLY A 33 -5.08 1.98 -6.75
N ILE A 34 -5.77 1.99 -5.61
CA ILE A 34 -7.18 2.35 -5.47
C ILE A 34 -7.28 3.55 -4.53
N SER A 35 -8.08 4.55 -4.88
CA SER A 35 -8.47 5.64 -3.97
C SER A 35 -9.98 5.85 -4.02
N SER A 36 -10.55 6.40 -2.96
CA SER A 36 -11.98 6.68 -2.85
C SER A 36 -12.24 8.13 -2.47
N LYS A 37 -13.45 8.61 -2.81
CA LYS A 37 -13.96 9.91 -2.32
C LYS A 37 -14.42 9.83 -0.88
N ASP A 38 -15.07 8.72 -0.54
CA ASP A 38 -15.67 8.45 0.75
C ASP A 38 -14.76 7.55 1.59
N GLU A 39 -15.14 7.28 2.84
CA GLU A 39 -14.39 6.38 3.71
C GLU A 39 -14.23 4.98 3.09
N PRO A 40 -13.08 4.31 3.30
CA PRO A 40 -12.82 3.01 2.69
C PRO A 40 -13.70 1.92 3.29
N ASP A 41 -14.52 1.28 2.46
CA ASP A 41 -15.12 -0.01 2.76
C ASP A 41 -14.08 -1.13 2.53
N TRP A 42 -13.47 -1.58 3.63
CA TRP A 42 -12.35 -2.52 3.59
C TRP A 42 -12.70 -3.88 2.99
N GLU A 43 -13.90 -4.40 3.20
CA GLU A 43 -14.33 -5.69 2.64
C GLU A 43 -14.47 -5.59 1.11
N SER A 44 -15.07 -4.50 0.62
CA SER A 44 -15.14 -4.21 -0.81
C SER A 44 -13.74 -4.04 -1.43
N LEU A 45 -12.83 -3.35 -0.74
CA LEU A 45 -11.45 -3.16 -1.21
C LEU A 45 -10.67 -4.48 -1.26
N ILE A 46 -10.80 -5.35 -0.26
CA ILE A 46 -10.20 -6.69 -0.24
C ILE A 46 -10.78 -7.57 -1.36
N PHE A 47 -12.09 -7.46 -1.64
CA PHE A 47 -12.70 -8.13 -2.78
C PHE A 47 -12.09 -7.66 -4.10
N LEU A 48 -11.95 -6.35 -4.31
CA LEU A 48 -11.31 -5.78 -5.50
C LEU A 48 -9.84 -6.22 -5.61
N ALA A 49 -9.12 -6.28 -4.49
CA ALA A 49 -7.73 -6.74 -4.44
C ALA A 49 -7.56 -8.20 -4.87
N ARG A 50 -8.58 -9.04 -4.68
CA ARG A 50 -8.62 -10.40 -5.22
C ARG A 50 -9.10 -10.46 -6.67
N LEU A 51 -9.98 -9.55 -7.08
CA LEU A 51 -10.57 -9.55 -8.42
C LEU A 51 -9.59 -9.01 -9.48
N ILE A 52 -8.93 -7.88 -9.23
CA ILE A 52 -8.07 -7.21 -10.21
C ILE A 52 -6.95 -8.13 -10.71
N PRO A 53 -6.16 -8.81 -9.85
CA PRO A 53 -5.11 -9.70 -10.33
C PRO A 53 -5.62 -10.96 -11.05
N ARG A 54 -6.87 -11.37 -10.80
CA ARG A 54 -7.53 -12.47 -11.55
C ARG A 54 -7.92 -12.05 -12.96
N MET A 55 -8.25 -10.77 -13.16
CA MET A 55 -8.58 -10.22 -14.48
C MET A 55 -7.32 -9.78 -15.24
N CYS A 56 -6.34 -9.25 -14.51
CA CYS A 56 -5.15 -8.62 -15.03
C CYS A 56 -3.91 -9.33 -14.44
N HIS A 57 -3.45 -10.40 -15.08
CA HIS A 57 -2.28 -11.16 -14.61
C HIS A 57 -0.97 -10.35 -14.63
N ASN A 58 -0.95 -9.20 -15.31
CA ASN A 58 0.13 -8.23 -15.26
C ASN A 58 0.09 -7.31 -14.00
N VAL A 59 -0.79 -7.57 -13.03
CA VAL A 59 -0.85 -6.86 -11.75
C VAL A 59 -0.55 -7.84 -10.63
N ASN A 60 0.53 -7.60 -9.90
CA ASN A 60 0.94 -8.44 -8.78
C ASN A 60 0.31 -8.01 -7.46
N ARG A 61 0.01 -6.71 -7.30
CA ARG A 61 -0.52 -6.16 -6.05
C ARG A 61 -1.59 -5.11 -6.28
N VAL A 62 -2.47 -5.00 -5.29
CA VAL A 62 -3.47 -3.95 -5.18
C VAL A 62 -3.29 -3.27 -3.83
N VAL A 63 -3.21 -1.94 -3.84
CA VAL A 63 -3.05 -1.12 -2.63
C VAL A 63 -4.17 -0.09 -2.55
N TYR A 64 -4.62 0.21 -1.34
CA TYR A 64 -5.45 1.38 -1.09
C TYR A 64 -4.57 2.59 -0.80
N THR A 65 -4.82 3.73 -1.42
CA THR A 65 -4.07 4.98 -1.26
C THR A 65 -4.88 5.95 -0.41
N PHE A 66 -4.42 6.23 0.82
CA PHE A 66 -5.11 7.13 1.74
C PHE A 66 -5.08 8.59 1.25
N GLY A 67 -6.06 9.37 1.70
CA GLY A 67 -6.24 10.78 1.34
C GLY A 67 -7.35 11.00 0.30
N PRO A 68 -7.49 12.23 -0.24
CA PRO A 68 -8.48 12.55 -1.27
C PRO A 68 -8.33 11.69 -2.53
N PRO A 69 -9.36 11.59 -3.40
CA PRO A 69 -9.26 10.86 -4.67
C PRO A 69 -8.05 11.26 -5.49
N VAL A 70 -7.28 10.28 -5.94
CA VAL A 70 -6.18 10.50 -6.88
C VAL A 70 -6.79 10.69 -8.27
N LYS A 71 -6.86 11.95 -8.70
CA LYS A 71 -7.40 12.31 -10.02
C LYS A 71 -6.41 12.02 -11.14
N GLU A 72 -5.16 12.40 -10.91
CA GLU A 72 -4.07 12.29 -11.87
C GLU A 72 -2.97 11.40 -11.25
N PRO A 73 -2.94 10.10 -11.57
CA PRO A 73 -1.92 9.21 -11.03
C PRO A 73 -0.53 9.59 -11.56
N PRO A 74 0.54 9.47 -10.75
CA PRO A 74 1.89 9.79 -11.19
C PRO A 74 2.32 8.86 -12.33
N THR A 75 2.88 9.43 -13.39
CA THR A 75 3.42 8.70 -14.55
C THR A 75 4.95 8.66 -14.57
N ASP A 76 5.59 9.43 -13.69
CA ASP A 76 7.02 9.45 -13.39
C ASP A 76 7.29 8.95 -11.96
N VAL A 77 8.57 8.76 -11.66
CA VAL A 77 9.03 8.30 -10.35
C VAL A 77 10.10 9.24 -9.79
N THR A 78 10.13 9.39 -8.48
CA THR A 78 11.23 10.05 -7.77
C THR A 78 12.45 9.14 -7.81
N PRO A 79 13.59 9.54 -8.40
CA PRO A 79 14.81 8.73 -8.40
C PRO A 79 15.17 8.31 -6.98
N THR A 80 15.19 6.99 -6.73
CA THR A 80 15.32 6.43 -5.38
C THR A 80 16.28 5.27 -5.41
N PHE A 81 17.33 5.38 -4.59
CA PHE A 81 18.37 4.37 -4.40
C PHE A 81 18.59 4.17 -2.91
N LEU A 82 19.38 3.16 -2.55
CA LEU A 82 19.75 2.85 -1.17
C LEU A 82 20.78 3.85 -0.62
N THR A 83 20.42 5.12 -0.57
CA THR A 83 21.23 6.19 0.03
C THR A 83 20.86 6.34 1.50
N THR A 84 21.80 6.85 2.30
CA THR A 84 21.61 7.05 3.76
C THR A 84 20.37 7.87 4.10
N GLY A 85 20.07 8.91 3.31
CA GLY A 85 18.85 9.72 3.47
C GLY A 85 17.56 8.93 3.26
N VAL A 86 17.48 8.15 2.17
CA VAL A 86 16.32 7.31 1.86
C VAL A 86 16.12 6.25 2.94
N LEU A 87 17.20 5.59 3.36
CA LEU A 87 17.17 4.60 4.44
C LEU A 87 16.75 5.22 5.78
N SER A 88 17.21 6.44 6.08
CA SER A 88 16.81 7.16 7.29
C SER A 88 15.30 7.45 7.30
N THR A 89 14.75 7.93 6.17
CA THR A 89 13.31 8.16 6.02
C THR A 89 12.51 6.87 6.22
N LEU A 90 12.91 5.77 5.59
CA LEU A 90 12.21 4.50 5.75
C LEU A 90 12.32 3.96 7.18
N ARG A 91 13.49 4.06 7.83
CA ARG A 91 13.68 3.67 9.23
C ARG A 91 12.77 4.45 10.17
N GLN A 92 12.57 5.74 9.95
CA GLN A 92 11.61 6.53 10.73
C GLN A 92 10.18 6.04 10.50
N ALA A 93 9.77 5.86 9.23
CA ALA A 93 8.42 5.40 8.89
C ALA A 93 8.12 4.02 9.48
N ASP A 94 9.07 3.10 9.40
CA ASP A 94 9.00 1.76 9.97
C ASP A 94 8.90 1.81 11.50
N PHE A 95 9.71 2.64 12.15
CA PHE A 95 9.68 2.83 13.61
C PHE A 95 8.31 3.33 14.08
N GLU A 96 7.77 4.39 13.47
CA GLU A 96 6.46 4.93 13.85
C GLU A 96 5.36 3.89 13.69
N ALA A 97 5.33 3.19 12.54
CA ALA A 97 4.34 2.16 12.26
C ALA A 97 4.38 1.03 13.31
N HIS A 98 5.57 0.48 13.55
CA HIS A 98 5.73 -0.63 14.50
C HIS A 98 5.50 -0.20 15.94
N ASN A 99 5.87 1.02 16.32
CA ASN A 99 5.63 1.52 17.66
C ASN A 99 4.12 1.64 17.93
N ILE A 100 3.37 2.21 16.98
CA ILE A 100 1.90 2.31 17.07
C ILE A 100 1.26 0.92 17.16
N LEU A 101 1.70 -0.04 16.33
CA LEU A 101 1.18 -1.41 16.38
C LEU A 101 1.45 -2.07 17.74
N ARG A 102 2.65 -1.88 18.29
CA ARG A 102 3.07 -2.46 19.58
C ARG A 102 2.28 -1.85 20.74
N GLU A 103 2.20 -0.53 20.80
CA GLU A 103 1.49 0.19 21.87
C GLU A 103 -0.02 -0.11 21.85
N SER A 104 -0.59 -0.42 20.68
CA SER A 104 -2.00 -0.80 20.56
C SER A 104 -2.32 -2.20 21.10
N GLY A 105 -1.31 -3.05 21.34
CA GLY A 105 -1.50 -4.44 21.78
C GLY A 105 -1.85 -5.44 20.67
N TYR A 106 -1.94 -5.01 19.41
CA TYR A 106 -2.30 -5.88 18.28
C TYR A 106 -1.10 -6.51 17.55
N ALA A 107 0.13 -6.24 17.99
CA ALA A 107 1.33 -6.81 17.38
C ALA A 107 1.31 -8.35 17.30
N GLY A 108 0.73 -9.03 18.30
CA GLY A 108 0.61 -10.49 18.30
C GLY A 108 -0.44 -11.07 17.34
N LYS A 109 -1.28 -10.22 16.73
CA LYS A 109 -2.29 -10.62 15.73
C LYS A 109 -1.77 -10.64 14.30
N ILE A 110 -0.62 -10.00 14.06
CA ILE A 110 -0.02 -9.85 12.74
C ILE A 110 1.30 -10.63 12.73
N SER A 111 1.47 -11.56 11.78
CA SER A 111 2.69 -12.37 11.68
C SER A 111 3.90 -11.52 11.30
N GLN A 112 3.72 -10.58 10.37
CA GLN A 112 4.76 -9.62 9.97
C GLN A 112 4.13 -8.35 9.39
N MET A 113 4.80 -7.20 9.55
CA MET A 113 4.34 -5.93 8.97
C MET A 113 5.45 -5.18 8.21
N PRO A 114 5.85 -5.62 6.99
CA PRO A 114 6.74 -4.82 6.16
C PRO A 114 6.22 -3.39 5.95
N VAL A 115 7.11 -2.41 6.10
CA VAL A 115 6.88 -1.01 5.74
C VAL A 115 7.79 -0.69 4.56
N ILE A 116 7.21 -0.20 3.46
CA ILE A 116 7.93 -0.05 2.19
C ILE A 116 7.90 1.40 1.75
N LEU A 117 9.06 1.93 1.33
CA LEU A 117 9.16 3.26 0.74
C LEU A 117 9.15 3.15 -0.79
N THR A 118 8.17 3.77 -1.43
CA THR A 118 7.97 3.78 -2.88
C THR A 118 8.37 5.12 -3.50
N PRO A 119 8.92 5.12 -4.72
CA PRO A 119 9.40 6.33 -5.41
C PRO A 119 8.24 7.16 -6.02
N LEU A 120 7.12 7.31 -5.32
CA LEU A 120 5.90 7.91 -5.87
C LEU A 120 5.57 9.25 -5.21
N HIS A 121 5.37 10.27 -6.05
CA HIS A 121 4.94 11.62 -5.66
C HIS A 121 3.57 11.94 -6.27
N PHE A 122 2.53 11.85 -5.44
CA PHE A 122 1.15 12.18 -5.78
C PHE A 122 0.86 13.68 -5.60
N ASP A 123 -0.34 14.09 -6.02
CA ASP A 123 -0.95 15.40 -5.73
C ASP A 123 -0.20 16.61 -6.31
N ARG A 124 0.60 16.39 -7.35
CA ARG A 124 1.20 17.47 -8.14
C ARG A 124 0.18 18.02 -9.13
N ASP A 125 0.20 19.33 -9.33
CA ASP A 125 -0.53 19.96 -10.43
C ASP A 125 0.17 19.60 -11.75
N PRO A 126 -0.49 18.83 -12.65
CA PRO A 126 0.12 18.41 -13.92
C PRO A 126 0.45 19.61 -14.82
N LEU A 127 -0.24 20.74 -14.67
CA LEU A 127 -0.01 21.95 -15.46
C LEU A 127 1.30 22.66 -15.07
N GLN A 128 1.76 22.47 -13.82
CA GLN A 128 2.94 23.14 -13.29
C GLN A 128 4.25 22.37 -13.56
N LYS A 129 4.18 21.17 -14.15
CA LYS A 129 5.35 20.32 -14.48
C LYS A 129 6.35 20.16 -13.31
N GLN A 130 5.83 20.05 -12.08
CA GLN A 130 6.69 19.90 -10.89
C GLN A 130 7.42 18.54 -10.93
N PRO A 131 8.74 18.51 -10.67
CA PRO A 131 9.49 17.26 -10.66
C PRO A 131 9.06 16.34 -9.50
N SER A 132 9.12 15.03 -9.72
CA SER A 132 8.89 14.05 -8.65
C SER A 132 10.07 14.06 -7.65
N CYS A 133 9.84 14.54 -6.43
CA CYS A 133 10.86 14.64 -5.37
C CYS A 133 10.47 13.97 -4.04
N GLN A 134 9.18 13.68 -3.83
CA GLN A 134 8.68 12.99 -2.64
C GLN A 134 8.51 11.48 -2.87
N ARG A 135 8.30 10.73 -1.80
CA ARG A 135 8.12 9.28 -1.79
C ARG A 135 6.83 8.93 -1.05
N SER A 136 6.31 7.74 -1.26
CA SER A 136 5.09 7.29 -0.56
C SER A 136 5.37 6.01 0.21
N VAL A 137 4.68 5.79 1.32
CA VAL A 137 4.91 4.63 2.19
C VAL A 137 3.77 3.63 2.04
N VAL A 138 4.09 2.34 1.98
CA VAL A 138 3.13 1.25 2.03
C VAL A 138 3.22 0.56 3.38
N ILE A 139 2.08 0.38 4.04
CA ILE A 139 1.91 -0.49 5.20
C ILE A 139 1.43 -1.84 4.68
N ARG A 140 2.22 -2.90 4.89
CA ARG A 140 1.88 -4.27 4.50
C ARG A 140 1.70 -5.10 5.75
N THR A 141 0.48 -5.23 6.24
CA THR A 141 0.17 -6.23 7.29
C THR A 141 0.11 -7.62 6.67
N PHE A 142 0.63 -8.64 7.33
CA PHE A 142 0.55 -10.02 6.83
C PHE A 142 0.27 -11.01 7.94
N ILE A 143 -0.73 -11.86 7.70
CA ILE A 143 -1.17 -12.92 8.61
C ILE A 143 -0.99 -14.25 7.89
N THR A 144 -0.24 -15.15 8.51
CA THR A 144 0.09 -16.46 7.98
C THR A 144 0.49 -17.42 9.09
N SER A 145 0.29 -18.72 8.84
CA SER A 145 0.76 -19.83 9.70
C SER A 145 2.12 -20.39 9.26
N ASP A 146 2.45 -20.33 7.97
CA ASP A 146 3.60 -21.04 7.36
C ASP A 146 4.38 -20.21 6.34
N PHE A 147 3.98 -18.96 6.10
CA PHE A 147 4.49 -18.06 5.07
C PHE A 147 4.36 -18.57 3.62
N MET A 148 3.67 -19.69 3.36
CA MET A 148 3.39 -20.19 2.01
C MET A 148 2.18 -19.50 1.42
N THR A 149 1.15 -19.30 2.25
CA THR A 149 -0.04 -18.49 1.95
C THR A 149 -0.28 -17.48 3.05
N GLY A 150 -1.02 -16.42 2.76
CA GLY A 150 -1.39 -15.47 3.80
C GLY A 150 -2.24 -14.34 3.28
N ILE A 151 -2.83 -13.62 4.22
CA ILE A 151 -3.76 -12.52 3.94
C ILE A 151 -3.23 -11.23 4.56
N PRO A 152 -3.58 -10.06 4.01
CA PRO A 152 -3.46 -8.82 4.77
C PRO A 152 -4.40 -8.85 5.98
N ALA A 153 -4.06 -8.10 7.02
CA ALA A 153 -5.05 -7.78 8.06
C ALA A 153 -6.07 -6.82 7.44
N THR A 154 -7.36 -7.09 7.64
CA THR A 154 -8.43 -6.19 7.19
C THR A 154 -8.68 -5.18 8.30
N PRO A 155 -8.50 -3.86 8.06
CA PRO A 155 -8.79 -2.87 9.09
C PRO A 155 -10.25 -2.93 9.52
N GLY A 156 -10.50 -2.98 10.83
CA GLY A 156 -11.82 -3.24 11.42
C GLY A 156 -12.11 -4.71 11.72
N ASN A 157 -11.22 -5.62 11.33
CA ASN A 157 -11.29 -7.04 11.63
C ASN A 157 -10.09 -7.47 12.50
N GLU A 158 -8.98 -7.89 11.91
CA GLU A 158 -7.81 -8.37 12.68
C GLU A 158 -6.99 -7.24 13.33
N ILE A 159 -7.12 -6.01 12.80
CA ILE A 159 -6.51 -4.79 13.35
C ILE A 159 -7.56 -3.67 13.40
N PRO A 160 -7.66 -2.88 14.48
CA PRO A 160 -8.60 -1.76 14.53
C PRO A 160 -8.30 -0.70 13.46
N VAL A 161 -9.36 -0.14 12.86
CA VAL A 161 -9.24 0.93 11.85
C VAL A 161 -8.46 2.12 12.40
N GLU A 162 -8.73 2.50 13.65
CA GLU A 162 -8.07 3.62 14.34
C GLU A 162 -6.55 3.45 14.47
N VAL A 163 -6.06 2.22 14.64
CA VAL A 163 -4.62 1.93 14.73
C VAL A 163 -3.96 2.20 13.38
N VAL A 164 -4.58 1.72 12.29
CA VAL A 164 -4.09 1.96 10.92
C VAL A 164 -4.14 3.45 10.58
N LEU A 165 -5.24 4.14 10.91
CA LEU A 165 -5.36 5.59 10.68
C LEU A 165 -4.33 6.39 11.48
N LYS A 166 -4.01 5.97 12.72
CA LYS A 166 -2.94 6.58 13.52
C LYS A 166 -1.58 6.42 12.83
N MET A 167 -1.27 5.25 12.28
CA MET A 167 -0.05 5.05 11.49
C MET A 167 -0.01 6.00 10.28
N VAL A 168 -1.13 6.12 9.56
CA VAL A 168 -1.24 7.03 8.41
C VAL A 168 -0.95 8.48 8.85
N THR A 169 -1.53 8.93 9.96
CA THR A 169 -1.32 10.29 10.48
C THR A 169 0.13 10.56 10.88
N GLU A 170 0.77 9.64 11.61
CA GLU A 170 2.15 9.87 12.09
C GLU A 170 3.19 9.76 10.97
N ILE A 171 3.10 8.74 10.11
CA ILE A 171 4.04 8.56 8.99
C ILE A 171 3.93 9.73 8.00
N LYS A 172 2.72 10.27 7.80
CA LYS A 172 2.50 11.39 6.87
C LYS A 172 3.18 12.70 7.31
N LYS A 173 3.53 12.85 8.60
CA LYS A 173 4.28 14.01 9.12
C LYS A 173 5.77 13.96 8.76
N ILE A 174 6.30 12.79 8.37
CA ILE A 174 7.71 12.62 8.06
C ILE A 174 8.06 13.44 6.80
N PRO A 175 9.13 14.27 6.84
CA PRO A 175 9.54 15.07 5.68
C PRO A 175 9.77 14.22 4.44
N GLY A 176 9.19 14.65 3.31
CA GLY A 176 9.34 13.98 2.02
C GLY A 176 8.33 12.85 1.75
N ILE A 177 7.36 12.62 2.64
CA ILE A 177 6.28 11.64 2.42
C ILE A 177 5.05 12.26 1.73
N SER A 178 4.74 11.77 0.53
CA SER A 178 3.63 12.19 -0.33
C SER A 178 2.33 11.48 0.01
N ARG A 179 2.24 10.15 0.01
CA ARG A 179 1.04 9.44 0.47
C ARG A 179 1.38 8.18 1.24
N ILE A 180 0.39 7.71 1.99
CA ILE A 180 0.42 6.42 2.67
C ILE A 180 -0.50 5.47 1.91
N MET A 181 -0.11 4.22 1.79
CA MET A 181 -0.84 3.16 1.13
C MET A 181 -0.96 1.95 2.04
N TYR A 182 -2.01 1.15 1.85
CA TYR A 182 -2.24 -0.11 2.55
C TYR A 182 -2.25 -1.26 1.54
N ASP A 183 -1.40 -2.26 1.74
CA ASP A 183 -1.38 -3.43 0.84
C ASP A 183 -2.55 -4.38 1.15
N LEU A 184 -3.40 -4.60 0.15
CA LEU A 184 -4.60 -5.43 0.23
C LEU A 184 -4.36 -6.83 -0.34
N THR A 185 -3.12 -7.13 -0.76
CA THR A 185 -2.83 -8.31 -1.56
C THR A 185 -2.54 -9.53 -0.68
N SER A 186 -3.29 -10.61 -0.91
CA SER A 186 -3.00 -11.93 -0.35
C SER A 186 -1.83 -12.60 -1.07
N LYS A 187 -1.20 -13.59 -0.43
CA LYS A 187 -0.24 -14.50 -1.06
C LYS A 187 -0.93 -15.83 -1.36
N PRO A 188 -1.04 -16.26 -2.63
CA PRO A 188 -0.80 -15.52 -3.90
C PRO A 188 -1.90 -14.48 -4.21
N PRO A 189 -1.69 -13.52 -5.14
CA PRO A 189 -0.56 -13.37 -6.07
C PRO A 189 0.62 -12.54 -5.53
N GLY A 190 0.45 -11.87 -4.39
CA GLY A 190 1.52 -11.14 -3.74
C GLY A 190 2.45 -12.08 -2.95
N THR A 191 3.43 -11.49 -2.28
CA THR A 191 4.29 -12.13 -1.28
C THR A 191 4.29 -11.31 0.01
N THR A 192 4.99 -11.77 1.05
CA THR A 192 5.16 -11.00 2.30
C THR A 192 5.88 -9.68 2.01
N GLU A 193 7.10 -9.76 1.48
CA GLU A 193 7.90 -8.61 1.04
C GLU A 193 7.50 -8.12 -0.35
N TRP A 194 7.91 -6.91 -0.72
CA TRP A 194 7.67 -6.32 -2.04
C TRP A 194 8.79 -6.58 -3.07
N GLU A 195 9.97 -7.06 -2.62
CA GLU A 195 11.10 -7.48 -3.46
C GLU A 195 11.79 -8.73 -2.90
#